data_AF-W2RNN8-F1
#
_entry.id   AF-W2RNN8-F1
#
_cell.length_a   1.000
_cell.length_b   1.000
_cell.length_c   1.000
_cell.angle_alpha   90.00
_cell.angle_beta   90.00
_cell.angle_gamma   90.00
#
_symmetry.space_group_name_H-M   'P 1'
#
loop_
_entity.id
_entity.type
_entity.pdbx_description
1 polymer ?
#
loop_
_entity_poly.entity_id
_entity_poly.type
_entity_poly.pdbx_seq_one_letter_code
_entity_poly.pdbx_strand_id
1 'polypeptide(L)'
;MSTPKPGADAPATKPQAPLPQAEDTSHNTNSSNDDDDDARASPSSPENCPHDSLARGLNRYTCPECHARLEANIDDVLRQVMIREGWTEEELEQVGSMQRFAGTPVKEIRPTEGASVEERRAQFAREVMREQDSRRDRARRWRAERAEGG
;
A
#
# COMPACT_ATOMS: atom_id res chain seq x y z
N MET A 1 59.53 27.85 -19.51
CA MET A 1 58.12 27.81 -19.10
C MET A 1 58.08 28.10 -17.61
N SER A 2 57.74 29.34 -17.23
CA SER A 2 57.86 29.86 -15.87
C SER A 2 56.55 29.66 -15.11
N THR A 3 56.62 29.14 -13.88
CA THR A 3 55.57 29.27 -12.85
C THR A 3 55.79 30.57 -12.06
N PRO A 4 54.71 31.14 -11.46
CA PRO A 4 54.55 30.97 -10.02
C PRO A 4 53.08 30.82 -9.53
N LYS A 5 52.99 30.72 -8.20
CA LYS A 5 52.01 30.13 -7.25
C LYS A 5 50.74 30.97 -6.93
N PRO A 6 49.83 30.46 -6.04
CA PRO A 6 48.41 30.85 -5.91
C PRO A 6 48.15 32.00 -4.94
N GLY A 7 47.00 32.66 -5.13
CA GLY A 7 46.41 33.61 -4.20
C GLY A 7 45.24 32.98 -3.43
N ALA A 8 45.41 32.89 -2.11
CA ALA A 8 44.34 32.75 -1.14
C ALA A 8 43.61 34.10 -0.99
N ASP A 9 42.32 34.10 -0.66
CA ASP A 9 41.80 34.92 0.43
C ASP A 9 40.32 34.61 0.70
N ALA A 10 40.05 34.24 1.95
CA ALA A 10 38.73 34.05 2.53
C ALA A 10 38.35 35.31 3.32
N PRO A 11 37.10 35.78 3.31
CA PRO A 11 36.66 36.77 4.29
C PRO A 11 36.00 36.12 5.51
N ALA A 12 36.80 36.06 6.57
CA ALA A 12 36.52 36.49 7.95
C ALA A 12 35.14 36.21 8.61
N THR A 13 35.17 35.27 9.55
CA THR A 13 34.28 35.12 10.72
C THR A 13 34.46 36.25 11.74
N LYS A 14 33.37 36.75 12.36
CA LYS A 14 33.32 37.40 13.70
C LYS A 14 31.88 37.82 14.06
N PRO A 15 31.50 38.04 15.34
CA PRO A 15 31.58 37.17 16.51
C PRO A 15 30.20 36.96 17.19
N GLN A 16 30.15 35.99 18.10
CA GLN A 16 29.01 35.61 18.95
C GLN A 16 28.87 36.52 20.18
N ALA A 17 27.64 36.72 20.68
CA ALA A 17 27.36 37.20 22.04
C ALA A 17 26.09 36.51 22.60
N PRO A 18 25.95 36.37 23.93
CA PRO A 18 25.39 35.16 24.56
C PRO A 18 23.94 35.25 25.08
N LEU A 19 23.43 34.06 25.42
CA LEU A 19 22.15 33.68 26.06
C LEU A 19 21.70 34.54 27.25
N PRO A 20 20.40 34.47 27.58
CA PRO A 20 20.01 34.21 28.96
C PRO A 20 19.37 32.82 29.10
N GLN A 21 19.89 32.05 30.06
CA GLN A 21 19.24 30.87 30.63
C GLN A 21 18.21 31.29 31.67
N ALA A 22 17.09 30.56 31.74
CA ALA A 22 16.31 30.36 32.95
C ALA A 22 15.21 29.30 32.70
N GLU A 23 14.72 28.45 33.60
CA GLU A 23 15.19 27.70 34.77
C GLU A 23 14.17 26.54 34.88
N ASP A 24 14.57 25.46 35.55
CA ASP A 24 13.78 24.28 35.87
C ASP A 24 12.38 24.60 36.44
N THR A 25 11.37 23.86 35.99
CA THR A 25 10.24 23.48 36.86
C THR A 25 9.78 22.09 36.48
N SER A 26 10.16 21.13 37.32
CA SER A 26 9.65 19.76 37.34
C SER A 26 8.38 19.65 38.20
N HIS A 27 7.52 18.70 37.79
CA HIS A 27 6.39 18.06 38.49
C HIS A 27 5.07 18.87 38.54
N ASN A 28 3.85 18.33 38.39
CA ASN A 28 3.36 16.97 38.56
C ASN A 28 1.97 16.79 37.87
N THR A 29 1.66 15.53 37.56
CA THR A 29 0.39 14.87 37.17
C THR A 29 -0.94 15.64 37.22
N ASN A 30 -1.71 15.59 36.12
CA ASN A 30 -3.05 15.01 36.18
C ASN A 30 -3.49 14.46 34.81
N SER A 31 -4.09 13.28 34.85
CA SER A 31 -4.65 12.52 33.74
C SER A 31 -5.74 13.28 32.99
N SER A 32 -5.79 13.09 31.67
CA SER A 32 -7.02 12.79 30.96
C SER A 32 -6.63 11.95 29.75
N ASN A 33 -6.95 10.67 29.86
CA ASN A 33 -6.90 9.73 28.76
C ASN A 33 -8.05 10.07 27.83
N ASP A 34 -7.74 10.65 26.67
CA ASP A 34 -8.62 10.53 25.50
C ASP A 34 -7.98 9.45 24.62
N ASP A 35 -8.28 8.21 25.00
CA ASP A 35 -8.14 7.01 24.19
C ASP A 35 -9.12 7.12 23.00
N ASP A 36 -8.76 7.93 22.00
CA ASP A 36 -9.36 7.79 20.67
C ASP A 36 -8.80 6.51 20.04
N ASP A 37 -9.63 5.48 20.20
CA ASP A 37 -9.63 4.15 19.63
C ASP A 37 -9.62 4.21 18.09
N ASP A 38 -8.52 4.69 17.51
CA ASP A 38 -8.20 4.39 16.12
C ASP A 38 -7.28 3.18 16.14
N ALA A 39 -7.92 2.04 16.39
CA ALA A 39 -7.41 0.73 16.06
C ALA A 39 -7.10 0.67 14.56
N ARG A 40 -5.98 1.28 14.16
CA ARG A 40 -5.17 0.84 13.04
C ARG A 40 -4.82 -0.59 13.36
N ALA A 41 -5.71 -1.49 12.97
CA ALA A 41 -5.52 -2.92 13.07
C ALA A 41 -4.12 -3.21 12.53
N SER A 42 -3.21 -3.51 13.44
CA SER A 42 -1.95 -4.14 13.08
C SER A 42 -2.35 -5.35 12.23
N PRO A 43 -1.78 -5.54 11.03
CA PRO A 43 -2.14 -6.68 10.21
C PRO A 43 -1.78 -7.92 11.01
N SER A 44 -2.81 -8.55 11.57
CA SER A 44 -2.69 -9.72 12.42
C SER A 44 -1.77 -10.71 11.74
N SER A 45 -0.79 -11.23 12.50
CA SER A 45 0.14 -12.26 12.08
C SER A 45 -0.59 -13.28 11.18
N PRO A 46 -0.05 -13.64 10.00
CA PRO A 46 -0.82 -14.40 9.01
C PRO A 46 -0.99 -15.88 9.36
N GLU A 47 -0.84 -16.24 10.64
CA GLU A 47 -1.02 -17.59 11.16
C GLU A 47 -2.37 -17.78 11.86
N ASN A 48 -3.12 -16.71 12.15
CA ASN A 48 -4.48 -16.81 12.67
C ASN A 48 -5.40 -15.87 11.89
N CYS A 49 -6.05 -16.38 10.84
CA CYS A 49 -7.25 -15.73 10.32
C CYS A 49 -8.28 -15.79 11.48
N PRO A 50 -8.86 -14.67 11.97
CA PRO A 50 -9.84 -14.71 13.06
C PRO A 50 -11.12 -15.50 12.71
N HIS A 51 -11.29 -15.88 11.44
CA HIS A 51 -12.37 -16.71 10.89
C HIS A 51 -12.03 -18.23 10.90
N ASP A 52 -11.09 -18.66 11.76
CA ASP A 52 -10.52 -20.02 11.82
C ASP A 52 -11.52 -21.15 12.15
N SER A 53 -12.79 -20.82 12.44
CA SER A 53 -13.78 -21.82 12.84
C SER A 53 -14.40 -22.61 11.68
N LEU A 54 -14.33 -22.14 10.42
CA LEU A 54 -15.10 -22.72 9.32
C LEU A 54 -14.40 -22.63 7.96
N ALA A 55 -13.43 -23.52 7.68
CA ALA A 55 -13.24 -24.18 6.37
C ALA A 55 -11.86 -24.87 6.28
N ARG A 56 -11.73 -26.04 6.88
CA ARG A 56 -10.69 -27.00 6.47
C ARG A 56 -11.06 -27.57 5.09
N GLY A 57 -10.91 -26.80 4.01
CA GLY A 57 -11.22 -27.33 2.68
C GLY A 57 -11.17 -26.36 1.50
N LEU A 58 -11.22 -25.05 1.72
CA LEU A 58 -11.17 -24.04 0.66
C LEU A 58 -9.94 -23.16 0.89
N ASN A 59 -8.87 -23.46 0.14
CA ASN A 59 -7.54 -22.85 0.25
C ASN A 59 -6.92 -22.90 1.66
N ARG A 60 -5.90 -23.75 1.85
CA ARG A 60 -5.08 -23.79 3.09
C ARG A 60 -4.31 -22.49 3.41
N TYR A 61 -4.59 -21.41 2.69
CA TYR A 61 -3.77 -20.19 2.67
C TYR A 61 -4.57 -18.93 3.01
N THR A 62 -5.88 -18.88 2.70
CA THR A 62 -6.79 -17.79 3.11
C THR A 62 -8.21 -18.31 3.27
N CYS A 63 -8.87 -17.92 4.37
CA CYS A 63 -10.29 -18.18 4.64
C CYS A 63 -11.20 -17.40 3.65
N PRO A 64 -12.41 -17.88 3.31
CA PRO A 64 -13.30 -17.24 2.33
C PRO A 64 -13.58 -15.75 2.60
N GLU A 65 -13.74 -15.38 3.87
CA GLU A 65 -13.95 -14.00 4.31
C GLU A 65 -12.75 -13.10 3.95
N CYS A 66 -11.52 -13.56 4.21
CA CYS A 66 -10.32 -12.81 3.87
C CYS A 66 -10.11 -12.75 2.36
N HIS A 67 -10.51 -13.78 1.61
CA HIS A 67 -10.50 -13.72 0.15
C HIS A 67 -11.48 -12.67 -0.39
N ALA A 68 -12.71 -12.65 0.12
CA ALA A 68 -13.70 -11.64 -0.25
C ALA A 68 -13.21 -10.22 0.08
N ARG A 69 -12.65 -10.01 1.27
CA ARG A 69 -12.08 -8.71 1.68
C ARG A 69 -10.90 -8.29 0.80
N LEU A 70 -10.03 -9.23 0.42
CA LEU A 70 -8.91 -8.94 -0.48
C LEU A 70 -9.41 -8.53 -1.87
N GLU A 71 -10.39 -9.23 -2.43
CA GLU A 71 -10.97 -8.88 -3.72
C GLU A 71 -11.68 -7.51 -3.69
N ALA A 72 -12.40 -7.19 -2.61
CA ALA A 72 -13.00 -5.86 -2.42
C ALA A 72 -11.92 -4.77 -2.35
N ASN A 73 -10.86 -4.98 -1.58
CA ASN A 73 -9.75 -4.03 -1.50
C ASN A 73 -9.07 -3.81 -2.86
N ILE A 74 -8.90 -4.88 -3.67
CA ILE A 74 -8.36 -4.76 -5.02
C ILE A 74 -9.27 -3.90 -5.89
N ASP A 75 -10.59 -4.11 -5.81
CA ASP A 75 -11.60 -3.32 -6.53
C ASP A 75 -11.49 -1.83 -6.16
N ASP A 76 -11.49 -1.52 -4.87
CA ASP A 76 -11.39 -0.15 -4.34
C ASP A 76 -10.10 0.55 -4.80
N VAL A 77 -8.96 -0.12 -4.66
CA VAL A 77 -7.66 0.43 -5.08
C VAL A 77 -7.65 0.70 -6.58
N LEU A 78 -8.18 -0.22 -7.38
CA LEU A 78 -8.23 -0.05 -8.83
C LEU A 78 -9.17 1.08 -9.24
N ARG A 79 -10.35 1.20 -8.62
CA ARG A 79 -11.27 2.33 -8.86
C ARG A 79 -10.59 3.66 -8.55
N GLN A 80 -9.89 3.77 -7.42
CA GLN A 80 -9.14 4.99 -7.08
C GLN A 80 -8.04 5.32 -8.10
N VAL A 81 -7.31 4.30 -8.59
CA VAL A 81 -6.29 4.49 -9.62
C VAL A 81 -6.93 4.98 -10.93
N MET A 82 -8.06 4.41 -11.32
CA MET A 82 -8.77 4.81 -12.55
C MET A 82 -9.28 6.25 -12.46
N ILE A 83 -9.81 6.68 -11.32
CA ILE A 83 -10.18 8.09 -11.10
C ILE A 83 -8.98 9.01 -11.33
N ARG A 84 -7.80 8.64 -10.80
CA ARG A 84 -6.56 9.41 -11.02
C ARG A 84 -6.09 9.39 -12.48
N GLU A 85 -6.44 8.37 -13.23
CA GLU A 85 -6.22 8.26 -14.68
C GLU A 85 -7.27 9.00 -15.51
N GLY A 86 -8.18 9.75 -14.87
CA GLY A 86 -9.19 10.56 -15.55
C GLY A 86 -10.36 9.75 -16.09
N TRP A 87 -10.69 8.62 -15.47
CA TRP A 87 -11.95 7.92 -15.74
C TRP A 87 -13.13 8.70 -15.14
N THR A 88 -14.23 8.78 -15.87
CA THR A 88 -15.47 9.41 -15.38
C THR A 88 -16.26 8.45 -14.48
N GLU A 89 -17.14 8.99 -13.64
CA GLU A 89 -18.01 8.15 -12.81
C GLU A 89 -18.89 7.22 -13.67
N GLU A 90 -19.40 7.73 -14.79
CA GLU A 90 -20.20 6.96 -15.76
C GLU A 90 -19.42 5.78 -16.36
N GLU A 91 -18.12 5.98 -16.68
CA GLU A 91 -17.26 4.90 -17.14
C GLU A 91 -17.03 3.85 -16.04
N LEU A 92 -16.85 4.28 -14.79
CA LEU A 92 -16.66 3.40 -13.63
C LEU A 92 -17.94 2.63 -13.25
N GLU A 93 -19.12 3.23 -13.46
CA GLU A 93 -20.42 2.57 -13.31
C GLU A 93 -20.62 1.50 -14.40
N GLN A 94 -20.27 1.81 -15.65
CA GLN A 94 -20.33 0.84 -16.76
C GLN A 94 -19.36 -0.34 -16.57
N VAL A 95 -18.20 -0.08 -16.00
CA VAL A 95 -17.28 -1.13 -15.57
C VAL A 95 -17.93 -2.00 -14.49
N GLY A 96 -18.56 -1.39 -13.49
CA GLY A 96 -19.07 -2.10 -12.31
C GLY A 96 -17.89 -2.60 -11.46
N SER A 97 -17.83 -3.90 -11.20
CA SER A 97 -16.69 -4.49 -10.49
C SER A 97 -15.52 -4.80 -11.41
N MET A 98 -14.32 -4.45 -10.96
CA MET A 98 -13.02 -4.80 -11.55
C MET A 98 -12.76 -6.31 -11.57
N GLN A 99 -13.50 -7.11 -10.80
CA GLN A 99 -13.45 -8.57 -10.88
C GLN A 99 -13.82 -9.09 -12.27
N ARG A 100 -14.63 -8.36 -13.05
CA ARG A 100 -14.95 -8.75 -14.44
C ARG A 100 -13.71 -8.84 -15.33
N PHE A 101 -12.66 -8.11 -14.97
CA PHE A 101 -11.39 -8.12 -15.66
C PHE A 101 -10.43 -9.10 -15.00
N ALA A 102 -10.87 -10.00 -14.11
CA ALA A 102 -9.99 -11.00 -13.55
C ALA A 102 -9.56 -12.01 -14.63
N GLY A 103 -8.26 -12.24 -14.75
CA GLY A 103 -7.70 -13.31 -15.57
C GLY A 103 -7.58 -14.59 -14.75
N THR A 104 -6.97 -14.47 -13.58
CA THR A 104 -6.92 -15.51 -12.55
C THR A 104 -7.61 -14.98 -11.31
N PRO A 105 -8.68 -15.63 -10.80
CA PRO A 105 -9.29 -15.19 -9.54
C PRO A 105 -8.31 -15.42 -8.39
N VAL A 106 -8.30 -14.55 -7.37
CA VAL A 106 -7.25 -14.60 -6.33
C VAL A 106 -7.27 -15.92 -5.56
N LYS A 107 -8.45 -16.56 -5.45
CA LYS A 107 -8.62 -17.90 -4.85
C LYS A 107 -7.88 -19.00 -5.61
N GLU A 108 -7.50 -18.78 -6.87
CA GLU A 108 -6.77 -19.76 -7.70
C GLU A 108 -5.26 -19.49 -7.72
N ILE A 109 -4.80 -18.40 -7.11
CA ILE A 109 -3.38 -18.12 -6.93
C ILE A 109 -2.82 -19.09 -5.89
N ARG A 110 -2.03 -20.06 -6.37
CA ARG A 110 -1.43 -21.11 -5.54
C ARG A 110 0.06 -20.82 -5.32
N PRO A 111 0.51 -20.69 -4.06
CA PRO A 111 1.93 -20.67 -3.76
C PRO A 111 2.60 -22.02 -4.11
N THR A 112 3.90 -21.98 -4.36
CA THR A 112 4.71 -23.17 -4.62
C THR A 112 4.69 -24.11 -3.41
N GLU A 113 4.42 -25.39 -3.66
CA GLU A 113 4.44 -26.43 -2.63
C GLU A 113 5.87 -26.70 -2.15
N GLY A 114 6.03 -26.99 -0.86
CA GLY A 114 7.35 -27.26 -0.26
C GLY A 114 8.20 -26.04 0.10
N ALA A 115 7.83 -24.84 -0.37
CA ALA A 115 8.48 -23.59 0.04
C ALA A 115 8.16 -23.23 1.51
N SER A 116 8.98 -22.38 2.14
CA SER A 116 8.70 -21.85 3.49
C SER A 116 7.43 -20.99 3.51
N VAL A 117 6.88 -20.75 4.71
CA VAL A 117 5.70 -19.88 4.89
C VAL A 117 5.93 -18.47 4.33
N GLU A 118 7.11 -17.90 4.59
CA GLU A 118 7.48 -16.57 4.13
C GLU A 118 7.59 -16.50 2.60
N GLU A 119 8.24 -17.47 1.98
CA GLU A 119 8.34 -17.56 0.52
C GLU A 119 6.97 -17.68 -0.14
N ARG A 120 6.07 -18.50 0.44
CA ARG A 120 4.70 -18.65 -0.06
C ARG A 120 3.91 -17.35 0.06
N ARG A 121 4.05 -16.61 1.17
CA ARG A 121 3.42 -15.29 1.36
C ARG A 121 3.94 -14.28 0.34
N ALA A 122 5.26 -14.21 0.16
CA ALA A 122 5.88 -13.31 -0.80
C ALA A 122 5.44 -13.64 -2.24
N GLN A 123 5.34 -14.92 -2.59
CA GLN A 123 4.84 -15.35 -3.89
C GLN A 123 3.38 -14.98 -4.09
N PHE A 124 2.51 -15.29 -3.13
CA PHE A 124 1.09 -14.94 -3.20
C PHE A 124 0.90 -13.43 -3.41
N ALA A 125 1.61 -12.60 -2.62
CA ALA A 125 1.56 -11.14 -2.76
C ALA A 125 2.00 -10.68 -4.16
N ARG A 126 3.08 -11.23 -4.72
CA ARG A 126 3.53 -10.89 -6.08
C ARG A 126 2.49 -11.23 -7.14
N GLU A 127 1.88 -12.41 -7.05
CA GLU A 127 0.86 -12.83 -8.02
C GLU A 127 -0.42 -12.01 -7.90
N VAL A 128 -0.84 -11.65 -6.69
CA VAL A 128 -1.97 -10.73 -6.47
C VAL A 128 -1.69 -9.37 -7.10
N MET A 129 -0.50 -8.81 -6.89
CA MET A 129 -0.12 -7.52 -7.50
C MET A 129 -0.08 -7.59 -9.04
N ARG A 130 0.46 -8.68 -9.60
CA ARG A 130 0.46 -8.91 -11.06
C ARG A 130 -0.95 -8.99 -11.62
N GLU A 131 -1.84 -9.67 -10.93
CA GLU A 131 -3.24 -9.78 -11.35
C GLU A 131 -3.96 -8.43 -11.23
N GLN A 132 -3.69 -7.65 -10.18
CA GLN A 132 -4.20 -6.29 -10.05
C GLN A 132 -3.75 -5.39 -11.22
N ASP A 133 -2.48 -5.39 -11.58
CA ASP A 133 -1.97 -4.66 -12.75
C ASP A 133 -2.62 -5.14 -14.05
N SER A 134 -2.80 -6.46 -14.19
CA SER A 134 -3.45 -7.06 -15.36
C SER A 134 -4.92 -6.65 -15.49
N ARG A 135 -5.65 -6.54 -14.37
CA ARG A 135 -7.03 -6.03 -14.34
C ARG A 135 -7.09 -4.57 -14.78
N ARG A 136 -6.17 -3.74 -14.29
CA ARG A 136 -6.06 -2.33 -14.72
C ARG A 136 -5.82 -2.22 -16.22
N ASP A 137 -4.88 -2.99 -16.76
CA ASP A 137 -4.55 -2.91 -18.19
C ASP A 137 -5.68 -3.45 -19.07
N ARG A 138 -6.41 -4.47 -18.62
CA ARG A 138 -7.64 -4.94 -19.29
C ARG A 138 -8.73 -3.87 -19.27
N ALA A 139 -8.92 -3.17 -18.15
CA ALA A 139 -9.86 -2.06 -18.08
C ALA A 139 -9.48 -0.92 -19.03
N ARG A 140 -8.20 -0.51 -19.07
CA ARG A 140 -7.71 0.50 -20.01
C ARG A 140 -7.98 0.14 -21.47
N ARG A 141 -7.75 -1.13 -21.85
CA ARG A 141 -8.08 -1.61 -23.21
C ARG A 141 -9.57 -1.53 -23.48
N TRP A 142 -10.40 -1.99 -22.53
CA TRP A 142 -11.86 -1.89 -22.65
C TRP A 142 -12.34 -0.45 -22.86
N ARG A 143 -11.73 0.52 -22.16
CA ARG A 143 -12.05 1.96 -22.34
C ARG A 143 -11.64 2.45 -23.73
N ALA A 144 -10.45 2.09 -24.20
CA ALA A 144 -9.95 2.49 -25.52
C ALA A 144 -10.84 1.93 -26.64
N GLU A 145 -11.21 0.65 -26.59
CA GLU A 145 -12.10 0.01 -27.56
C GLU A 145 -13.46 0.71 -27.67
N ARG A 146 -13.96 1.27 -26.56
CA ARG A 146 -15.23 2.02 -26.54
C ARG A 146 -15.10 3.44 -27.08
N ALA A 147 -13.94 4.07 -26.91
CA ALA A 147 -13.66 5.37 -27.49
C ALA A 147 -13.49 5.30 -29.02
N GLU A 148 -12.98 4.19 -29.54
CA GLU A 148 -12.78 3.96 -30.99
C GLU A 148 -14.04 3.45 -31.71
N GLY A 149 -14.94 2.76 -31.00
CA GLY A 149 -16.19 2.21 -31.54
C GLY A 149 -17.42 3.13 -31.45
N GLY A 150 -17.23 4.38 -31.00
CA GLY A 150 -18.28 5.40 -30.83
C GLY A 150 -18.40 6.37 -31.99
#